data_AF-A0A9N8H7K5-F1
#
_entry.id   AF-A0A9N8H7K5-F1
#
_cell.length_a   1.000
_cell.length_b   1.000
_cell.length_c   1.000
_cell.angle_alpha   90.00
_cell.angle_beta   90.00
_cell.angle_gamma   90.00
#
_symmetry.space_group_name_H-M   'P 1'
#
loop_
_entity.id
_entity.type
_entity.pdbx_description
1 polymer ?
#
loop_
_entity_poly.entity_id
_entity_poly.type
_entity_poly.pdbx_seq_one_letter_code
_entity_poly.pdbx_strand_id
1 'polypeptide(L)'
;MNLGNDRKRKFEDDGTEEDATLVLTTLEQRWARQLRVAARESQDVLKVSDWEIARQAVVSLGDGAEETLGSIRQMHSFQNQHDIQGTLEEGMAVLGKFHERFPDVLLNIDLCGNSKDGARYFAVIDLAALIQCVTACQEDDQEDDWKMLLATIYYMSQCMCPQMEGLRSGCTLIMECGGVDWKNAECLTHLWLELSLGAFPVCCQDVWFYNATPEGANSLTLLGIRSFSQELMQRMYIGCQMEVNGQQVSLRNMFSPTRRQDESDSDNDVTQQGSLMQTVEGLLELCFRNEGGFSLH
;
A
#
# COMPACT_ATOMS: atom_id res chain seq x y z
N MET A 1 -15.49 -16.77 7.52
CA MET A 1 -15.06 -17.62 6.40
C MET A 1 -13.61 -17.24 6.11
N ASN A 2 -12.69 -18.20 6.17
CA ASN A 2 -11.25 -17.95 6.10
C ASN A 2 -10.80 -18.23 4.65
N LEU A 3 -10.73 -17.20 3.80
CA LEU A 3 -10.41 -17.30 2.36
C LEU A 3 -8.98 -16.80 2.03
N GLY A 4 -8.13 -16.55 3.03
CA GLY A 4 -6.92 -15.74 2.83
C GLY A 4 -5.63 -16.43 2.39
N ASN A 5 -5.51 -17.77 2.33
CA ASN A 5 -4.16 -18.39 2.34
C ASN A 5 -3.74 -19.31 1.19
N ASP A 6 -4.49 -19.42 0.08
CA ASP A 6 -4.13 -20.30 -1.04
C ASP A 6 -3.73 -19.57 -2.34
N ARG A 7 -3.38 -18.28 -2.27
CA ARG A 7 -3.04 -17.47 -3.47
C ARG A 7 -1.66 -17.79 -4.11
N LYS A 8 -0.87 -18.72 -3.57
CA LYS A 8 0.34 -19.26 -4.22
C LYS A 8 0.06 -20.63 -4.89
N ARG A 9 -0.78 -20.66 -5.92
CA ARG A 9 -0.82 -21.83 -6.82
C ARG A 9 0.36 -21.73 -7.78
N LYS A 10 1.23 -22.74 -7.77
CA LYS A 10 2.23 -22.96 -8.82
C LYS A 10 1.48 -23.12 -10.14
N PHE A 11 1.57 -22.11 -11.00
CA PHE A 11 1.10 -22.20 -12.37
C PHE A 11 2.14 -23.01 -13.15
N GLU A 12 1.70 -24.11 -13.76
CA GLU A 12 2.48 -24.85 -14.73
C GLU A 12 2.53 -24.01 -16.01
N ASP A 13 3.73 -23.53 -16.32
CA ASP A 13 4.05 -22.64 -17.42
C ASP A 13 3.95 -23.40 -18.76
N ASP A 14 2.96 -23.04 -19.56
CA ASP A 14 2.82 -23.39 -20.97
C ASP A 14 3.84 -22.54 -21.73
N GLY A 15 5.04 -23.11 -21.97
CA GLY A 15 6.25 -22.43 -22.44
C GLY A 15 6.17 -21.74 -23.81
N THR A 16 5.31 -20.74 -23.92
CA THR A 16 5.30 -19.74 -24.99
C THR A 16 5.83 -18.43 -24.40
N GLU A 17 7.07 -18.06 -24.77
CA GLU A 17 7.67 -16.73 -24.49
C GLU A 17 6.95 -15.64 -25.32
N GLU A 18 5.63 -15.53 -25.20
CA GLU A 18 4.96 -14.27 -25.50
C GLU A 18 5.37 -13.25 -24.44
N ASP A 19 5.47 -11.98 -24.85
CA ASP A 19 5.81 -10.85 -23.99
C ASP A 19 4.74 -10.68 -22.89
N ALA A 20 4.87 -11.51 -21.84
CA ALA A 20 3.90 -11.72 -20.77
C ALA A 20 3.67 -10.47 -19.90
N THR A 21 4.48 -9.43 -20.14
CA THR A 21 4.48 -8.17 -19.39
C THR A 21 3.18 -7.39 -19.55
N LEU A 22 2.53 -7.45 -20.71
CA LEU A 22 1.34 -6.66 -21.05
C LEU A 22 0.04 -7.48 -21.22
N VAL A 23 0.13 -8.81 -21.23
CA VAL A 23 -1.01 -9.68 -21.57
C VAL A 23 -1.69 -10.20 -20.32
N LEU A 24 -3.03 -10.12 -20.27
CA LEU A 24 -3.84 -10.76 -19.23
C LEU A 24 -3.79 -12.29 -19.39
N THR A 25 -3.68 -13.02 -18.28
CA THR A 25 -3.84 -14.48 -18.29
C THR A 25 -5.25 -14.88 -18.75
N THR A 26 -5.45 -16.11 -19.22
CA THR A 26 -6.79 -16.59 -19.65
C THR A 26 -7.86 -16.41 -18.57
N LEU A 27 -7.49 -16.59 -17.30
CA LEU A 27 -8.40 -16.41 -16.18
C LEU A 27 -8.73 -14.93 -15.96
N GLU A 28 -7.72 -14.05 -15.97
CA GLU A 28 -7.90 -12.60 -15.87
C GLU A 28 -8.72 -12.05 -17.06
N GLN A 29 -8.50 -12.55 -18.29
CA GLN A 29 -9.30 -12.17 -19.45
C GLN A 29 -10.77 -12.56 -19.28
N ARG A 30 -11.04 -13.75 -18.75
CA ARG A 30 -12.40 -14.20 -18.46
C ARG A 30 -13.04 -13.31 -17.38
N TRP A 31 -12.28 -12.98 -16.35
CA TRP A 31 -12.74 -12.10 -15.27
C TRP A 31 -13.02 -10.68 -15.76
N ALA A 32 -12.11 -10.09 -16.53
CA ALA A 32 -12.28 -8.79 -17.18
C ALA A 32 -13.54 -8.74 -18.06
N ARG A 33 -13.85 -9.81 -18.80
CA ARG A 33 -15.10 -9.89 -19.57
C ARG A 33 -16.33 -9.88 -18.68
N GLN A 34 -16.30 -10.58 -17.55
CA GLN A 34 -17.41 -10.61 -16.59
C GLN A 34 -17.61 -9.23 -15.95
N LEU A 35 -16.53 -8.59 -15.49
CA LEU A 35 -16.56 -7.23 -14.96
C LEU A 35 -17.10 -6.22 -15.99
N ARG A 36 -16.69 -6.34 -17.26
CA ARG A 36 -17.21 -5.47 -18.34
C ARG A 36 -18.71 -5.65 -18.57
N VAL A 37 -19.22 -6.89 -18.50
CA VAL A 37 -20.67 -7.14 -18.61
C VAL A 37 -21.40 -6.54 -17.42
N ALA A 38 -20.93 -6.81 -16.19
CA ALA A 38 -21.54 -6.28 -14.98
C ALA A 38 -21.51 -4.73 -14.94
N ALA A 39 -20.41 -4.10 -15.37
CA ALA A 39 -20.29 -2.65 -15.49
C ALA A 39 -21.29 -2.05 -16.48
N ARG A 40 -21.59 -2.74 -17.59
CA ARG A 40 -22.60 -2.29 -18.58
C ARG A 40 -24.03 -2.41 -18.07
N GLU A 41 -24.28 -3.39 -17.20
CA GLU A 41 -25.59 -3.61 -16.58
C GLU A 41 -25.82 -2.65 -15.41
N SER A 42 -24.75 -2.20 -14.75
CA SER A 42 -24.81 -1.20 -13.69
C SER A 42 -24.96 0.21 -14.27
N GLN A 43 -26.09 0.87 -14.01
CA GLN A 43 -26.35 2.24 -14.49
C GLN A 43 -25.44 3.29 -13.83
N ASP A 44 -24.90 2.97 -12.65
CA ASP A 44 -24.15 3.90 -11.81
C ASP A 44 -22.63 3.85 -12.06
N VAL A 45 -22.17 2.85 -12.81
CA VAL A 45 -20.76 2.75 -13.18
C VAL A 45 -20.54 3.62 -14.42
N LEU A 46 -19.92 4.78 -14.20
CA LEU A 46 -19.47 5.69 -15.26
C LEU A 46 -18.64 4.93 -16.32
N LYS A 47 -18.43 5.53 -17.49
CA LYS A 47 -17.65 4.91 -18.58
C LYS A 47 -16.25 4.48 -18.10
N VAL A 48 -16.11 3.20 -17.75
CA VAL A 48 -14.83 2.59 -17.36
C VAL A 48 -14.06 2.22 -18.62
N SER A 49 -12.77 2.57 -18.64
CA SER A 49 -11.90 2.20 -19.75
C SER A 49 -11.60 0.70 -19.76
N ASP A 50 -11.22 0.17 -20.92
CA ASP A 50 -10.81 -1.23 -21.03
C ASP A 50 -9.55 -1.53 -20.20
N TRP A 51 -8.64 -0.55 -20.11
CA TRP A 51 -7.44 -0.63 -19.26
C TRP A 51 -7.81 -0.76 -17.79
N GLU A 52 -8.77 0.03 -17.32
CA GLU A 52 -9.17 0.01 -15.92
C GLU A 52 -9.91 -1.28 -15.54
N ILE A 53 -10.77 -1.81 -16.43
CA ILE A 53 -11.35 -3.14 -16.26
C ILE A 53 -10.25 -4.21 -16.22
N ALA A 54 -9.25 -4.12 -17.09
CA ALA A 54 -8.16 -5.08 -17.13
C ALA A 54 -7.32 -5.03 -15.84
N ARG A 55 -6.95 -3.84 -15.38
CA ARG A 55 -6.24 -3.62 -14.11
C ARG A 55 -7.01 -4.19 -12.93
N GLN A 56 -8.30 -3.87 -12.83
CA GLN A 56 -9.13 -4.37 -11.75
C GLN A 56 -9.29 -5.88 -11.80
N ALA A 57 -9.38 -6.47 -12.99
CA ALA A 57 -9.44 -7.92 -13.13
C ALA A 57 -8.17 -8.63 -12.61
N VAL A 58 -6.99 -7.99 -12.72
CA VAL A 58 -5.76 -8.54 -12.15
C VAL A 58 -5.79 -8.46 -10.62
N VAL A 59 -6.14 -7.29 -10.08
CA VAL A 59 -6.07 -7.03 -8.63
C VAL A 59 -7.16 -7.75 -7.85
N SER A 60 -8.38 -7.82 -8.39
CA SER A 60 -9.56 -8.37 -7.72
C SER A 60 -9.85 -9.83 -8.08
N LEU A 61 -8.85 -10.55 -8.59
CA LEU A 61 -9.06 -11.90 -9.07
C LEU A 61 -9.56 -12.83 -7.94
N GLY A 62 -10.80 -13.29 -8.08
CA GLY A 62 -11.47 -14.15 -7.10
C GLY A 62 -12.42 -13.40 -6.16
N ASP A 63 -12.46 -12.09 -6.22
CA ASP A 63 -13.40 -11.26 -5.46
C ASP A 63 -14.77 -11.21 -6.17
N GLY A 64 -15.77 -10.65 -5.49
CA GLY A 64 -17.09 -10.46 -6.08
C GLY A 64 -17.08 -9.40 -7.19
N ALA A 65 -17.89 -9.59 -8.23
CA ALA A 65 -18.03 -8.57 -9.28
C ALA A 65 -18.55 -7.25 -8.70
N GLU A 66 -19.52 -7.30 -7.78
CA GLU A 66 -20.06 -6.10 -7.13
C GLU A 66 -19.04 -5.39 -6.24
N GLU A 67 -18.21 -6.14 -5.52
CA GLU A 67 -17.12 -5.59 -4.70
C GLU A 67 -16.10 -4.85 -5.58
N THR A 68 -15.69 -5.48 -6.69
CA THR A 68 -14.77 -4.88 -7.67
C THR A 68 -15.37 -3.61 -8.30
N LEU A 69 -16.65 -3.65 -8.68
CA LEU A 69 -17.35 -2.46 -9.20
C LEU A 69 -17.48 -1.38 -8.13
N GLY A 70 -17.64 -1.75 -6.86
CA GLY A 70 -17.59 -0.84 -5.71
C GLY A 70 -16.27 -0.07 -5.64
N SER A 71 -15.14 -0.75 -5.74
CA SER A 71 -13.80 -0.12 -5.78
C SER A 71 -13.65 0.83 -6.97
N ILE A 72 -14.16 0.46 -8.16
CA ILE A 72 -14.15 1.35 -9.33
C ILE A 72 -14.98 2.62 -9.07
N ARG A 73 -16.17 2.49 -8.48
CA ARG A 73 -17.01 3.65 -8.13
C ARG A 73 -16.31 4.55 -7.11
N GLN A 74 -15.66 3.97 -6.11
CA GLN A 74 -14.86 4.72 -5.12
C GLN A 74 -13.72 5.48 -5.78
N MET A 75 -13.01 4.86 -6.73
CA MET A 75 -11.95 5.54 -7.49
C MET A 75 -12.49 6.73 -8.28
N HIS A 76 -13.60 6.55 -9.02
CA HIS A 76 -14.21 7.64 -9.76
C HIS A 76 -14.71 8.76 -8.84
N SER A 77 -15.28 8.41 -7.68
CA SER A 77 -15.69 9.39 -6.67
C SER A 77 -14.51 10.19 -6.17
N PHE A 78 -13.40 9.52 -5.86
CA PHE A 78 -12.15 10.14 -5.42
C PHE A 78 -11.61 11.10 -6.49
N GLN A 79 -11.56 10.66 -7.76
CA GLN A 79 -11.12 11.50 -8.87
C GLN A 79 -12.00 12.76 -9.01
N ASN A 80 -13.32 12.60 -8.96
CA ASN A 80 -14.25 13.73 -9.05
C ASN A 80 -14.14 14.69 -7.85
N GLN A 81 -13.95 14.16 -6.63
CA GLN A 81 -13.83 14.95 -5.42
C GLN A 81 -12.56 15.81 -5.38
N HIS A 82 -11.49 15.33 -6.03
CA HIS A 82 -10.18 15.99 -6.06
C HIS A 82 -9.82 16.56 -7.44
N ASP A 83 -10.79 16.68 -8.35
CA ASP A 83 -10.62 17.24 -9.70
C ASP A 83 -9.51 16.56 -10.54
N ILE A 84 -9.29 15.26 -10.35
CA ILE A 84 -8.26 14.46 -11.05
C ILE A 84 -8.83 13.98 -12.40
N GLN A 85 -8.21 14.39 -13.51
CA GLN A 85 -8.67 13.97 -14.86
C GLN A 85 -8.05 12.64 -15.30
N GLY A 86 -6.94 12.22 -14.69
CA GLY A 86 -6.28 10.95 -15.00
C GLY A 86 -5.50 10.97 -16.33
N THR A 87 -5.10 12.15 -16.81
CA THR A 87 -4.25 12.29 -18.00
C THR A 87 -2.77 12.23 -17.67
N LEU A 88 -1.92 11.87 -18.64
CA LEU A 88 -0.47 11.82 -18.45
C LEU A 88 0.11 13.22 -18.21
N GLU A 89 -0.36 14.22 -18.96
CA GLU A 89 0.09 15.60 -18.89
C GLU A 89 -0.22 16.21 -17.52
N GLU A 90 -1.42 15.98 -16.99
CA GLU A 90 -1.79 16.37 -15.64
C GLU A 90 -0.93 15.66 -14.59
N GLY A 91 -0.72 14.35 -14.75
CA GLY A 91 0.13 13.59 -13.83
C GLY A 91 1.55 14.13 -13.74
N MET A 92 2.18 14.40 -14.89
CA MET A 92 3.52 15.01 -14.91
C MET A 92 3.51 16.41 -14.28
N ALA A 93 2.47 17.21 -14.51
CA ALA A 93 2.36 18.55 -13.94
C ALA A 93 2.17 18.52 -12.42
N VAL A 94 1.31 17.64 -11.90
CA VAL A 94 1.07 17.45 -10.47
C VAL A 94 2.35 16.95 -9.77
N LEU A 95 2.97 15.88 -10.29
CA LEU A 95 4.20 15.33 -9.72
C LEU A 95 5.35 16.35 -9.73
N GLY A 96 5.50 17.13 -10.81
CA GLY A 96 6.49 18.20 -10.89
C GLY A 96 6.28 19.28 -9.83
N LYS A 97 5.05 19.81 -9.70
CA LYS A 97 4.71 20.81 -8.67
C LYS A 97 4.90 20.27 -7.26
N PHE A 98 4.49 19.02 -7.02
CA PHE A 98 4.65 18.39 -5.72
C PHE A 98 6.13 18.25 -5.35
N HIS A 99 6.98 17.81 -6.28
CA HIS A 99 8.43 17.71 -6.04
C HIS A 99 9.08 19.08 -5.84
N GLU A 100 8.64 20.12 -6.54
CA GLU A 100 9.11 21.50 -6.30
C GLU A 100 8.74 22.00 -4.89
N ARG A 101 7.55 21.64 -4.40
CA ARG A 101 7.03 22.06 -3.08
C ARG A 101 7.60 21.24 -1.93
N PHE A 102 7.73 19.92 -2.12
CA PHE A 102 8.11 18.94 -1.11
C PHE A 102 9.20 17.98 -1.67
N PRO A 103 10.41 18.48 -1.93
CA PRO A 103 11.43 17.75 -2.70
C PRO A 103 11.90 16.45 -2.05
N ASP A 104 11.83 16.37 -0.72
CA ASP A 104 12.39 15.26 0.05
C ASP A 104 11.37 14.14 0.33
N VAL A 105 10.08 14.32 0.00
CA VAL A 105 9.04 13.32 0.33
C VAL A 105 9.23 12.03 -0.49
N LEU A 106 9.36 12.15 -1.80
CA LEU A 106 9.54 11.01 -2.69
C LEU A 106 11.01 10.87 -3.08
N LEU A 107 11.68 9.90 -2.47
CA LEU A 107 13.11 9.68 -2.69
C LEU A 107 13.39 8.90 -3.97
N ASN A 108 12.58 7.87 -4.26
CA ASN A 108 12.74 7.07 -5.48
C ASN A 108 11.47 6.27 -5.85
N ILE A 109 11.26 6.01 -7.14
CA ILE A 109 10.36 4.96 -7.64
C ILE A 109 11.12 4.20 -8.72
N ASP A 110 11.24 2.89 -8.58
CA ASP A 110 12.01 2.09 -9.53
C ASP A 110 11.50 0.65 -9.60
N LEU A 111 11.90 -0.06 -10.67
CA LEU A 111 11.50 -1.42 -10.98
C LEU A 111 12.63 -2.40 -10.66
N CYS A 112 12.43 -3.25 -9.67
CA CYS A 112 13.34 -4.34 -9.39
C CYS A 112 13.06 -5.53 -10.32
N GLY A 113 13.79 -5.61 -11.44
CA GLY A 113 13.64 -6.70 -12.42
C GLY A 113 14.23 -8.05 -12.00
N ASN A 114 15.11 -8.09 -11.00
CA ASN A 114 15.87 -9.29 -10.62
C ASN A 114 15.27 -10.04 -9.41
N SER A 115 13.98 -9.86 -9.13
CA SER A 115 13.32 -10.59 -8.06
C SER A 115 12.99 -12.01 -8.52
N LYS A 116 13.11 -12.99 -7.62
CA LYS A 116 12.71 -14.39 -7.90
C LYS A 116 11.21 -14.53 -8.18
N ASP A 117 10.43 -13.53 -7.78
CA ASP A 117 8.97 -13.49 -7.84
C ASP A 117 8.46 -12.56 -8.96
N GLY A 118 9.30 -12.26 -9.96
CA GLY A 118 8.97 -11.36 -11.07
C GLY A 118 9.35 -9.91 -10.82
N ALA A 119 9.12 -9.04 -11.81
CA ALA A 119 9.50 -7.64 -11.72
C ALA A 119 8.56 -6.88 -10.77
N ARG A 120 9.10 -6.23 -9.74
CA ARG A 120 8.31 -5.51 -8.71
C ARG A 120 8.69 -4.05 -8.62
N TYR A 121 7.70 -3.17 -8.55
CA TYR A 121 7.93 -1.75 -8.28
C TYR A 121 8.19 -1.51 -6.80
N PHE A 122 9.10 -0.60 -6.50
CA PHE A 122 9.26 -0.07 -5.16
C PHE A 122 9.19 1.45 -5.15
N ALA A 123 8.62 2.01 -4.09
CA ALA A 123 8.63 3.44 -3.83
C ALA A 123 9.33 3.68 -2.49
N VAL A 124 10.31 4.59 -2.49
CA VAL A 124 11.05 5.02 -1.31
C VAL A 124 10.56 6.40 -0.91
N ILE A 125 10.04 6.52 0.31
CA ILE A 125 9.39 7.72 0.83
C ILE A 125 10.08 8.13 2.13
N ASP A 126 10.46 9.39 2.26
CA ASP A 126 10.84 9.96 3.56
C ASP A 126 9.57 10.25 4.35
N LEU A 127 9.35 9.45 5.41
CA LEU A 127 8.13 9.50 6.18
C LEU A 127 8.06 10.76 7.07
N ALA A 128 9.20 11.29 7.52
CA ALA A 128 9.22 12.53 8.29
C ALA A 128 8.89 13.73 7.40
N ALA A 129 9.41 13.77 6.17
CA ALA A 129 9.03 14.76 5.18
C ALA A 129 7.55 14.64 4.79
N LEU A 130 7.02 13.41 4.62
CA LEU A 130 5.60 13.20 4.35
C LEU A 130 4.71 13.70 5.49
N ILE A 131 5.10 13.45 6.74
CA ILE A 131 4.40 13.96 7.93
C ILE A 131 4.36 15.48 7.95
N GLN A 132 5.49 16.14 7.63
CA GLN A 132 5.54 17.61 7.52
C GLN A 132 4.64 18.11 6.40
N CYS A 133 4.63 17.43 5.25
CA CYS A 133 3.73 17.73 4.14
C CYS A 133 2.26 17.63 4.58
N VAL A 134 1.86 16.52 5.20
CA VAL A 134 0.48 16.31 5.69
C VAL A 134 0.10 17.39 6.69
N THR A 135 0.97 17.69 7.65
CA THR A 135 0.73 18.72 8.66
C THR A 135 0.53 20.08 8.00
N ALA A 136 1.41 20.48 7.07
CA ALA A 136 1.30 21.75 6.36
C ALA A 136 0.01 21.86 5.53
N CYS A 137 -0.47 20.74 4.97
CA CYS A 137 -1.73 20.71 4.21
C CYS A 137 -2.98 20.78 5.11
N GLN A 138 -2.87 20.40 6.39
CA GLN A 138 -3.96 20.43 7.36
C GLN A 138 -4.12 21.78 8.07
N GLU A 139 -3.13 22.67 7.97
CA GLU A 139 -3.22 24.01 8.54
C GLU A 139 -4.26 24.84 7.75
N ASP A 140 -5.11 25.58 8.48
CA ASP A 140 -6.27 26.31 7.96
C ASP A 140 -5.85 27.22 6.77
N ASP A 141 -6.45 27.00 5.60
CA ASP A 141 -6.25 27.68 4.29
C ASP A 141 -5.34 27.01 3.25
N GLN A 142 -4.95 25.74 3.40
CA GLN A 142 -4.15 25.00 2.38
C GLN A 142 -4.91 23.86 1.67
N GLU A 143 -6.19 24.06 1.31
CA GLU A 143 -7.01 23.04 0.61
C GLU A 143 -6.36 22.60 -0.72
N ASP A 144 -5.73 23.53 -1.44
CA ASP A 144 -5.05 23.22 -2.71
C ASP A 144 -3.82 22.31 -2.51
N ASP A 145 -3.06 22.49 -1.43
CA ASP A 145 -1.91 21.63 -1.10
C ASP A 145 -2.39 20.22 -0.71
N TRP A 146 -3.51 20.10 0.01
CA TRP A 146 -4.12 18.79 0.32
C TRP A 146 -4.59 18.06 -0.94
N LYS A 147 -5.28 18.76 -1.86
CA LYS A 147 -5.68 18.20 -3.16
C LYS A 147 -4.46 17.78 -3.98
N MET A 148 -3.41 18.60 -4.00
CA MET A 148 -2.16 18.27 -4.67
C MET A 148 -1.50 17.01 -4.08
N LEU A 149 -1.46 16.85 -2.75
CA LEU A 149 -0.95 15.66 -2.10
C LEU A 149 -1.74 14.41 -2.51
N LEU A 150 -3.07 14.46 -2.47
CA LEU A 150 -3.94 13.34 -2.85
C LEU A 150 -3.82 12.98 -4.33
N ALA A 151 -3.77 13.98 -5.21
CA ALA A 151 -3.52 13.77 -6.64
C ALA A 151 -2.12 13.18 -6.89
N THR A 152 -1.11 13.61 -6.14
CA THR A 152 0.25 13.06 -6.21
C THR A 152 0.25 11.57 -5.88
N ILE A 153 -0.40 11.17 -4.80
CA ILE A 153 -0.49 9.76 -4.39
C ILE A 153 -1.21 8.94 -5.47
N TYR A 154 -2.27 9.49 -6.07
CA TYR A 154 -2.94 8.87 -7.22
C TYR A 154 -2.01 8.64 -8.41
N TYR A 155 -1.23 9.65 -8.81
CA TYR A 155 -0.33 9.50 -9.96
C TYR A 155 0.89 8.64 -9.66
N MET A 156 1.44 8.69 -8.44
CA MET A 156 2.46 7.73 -7.99
C MET A 156 1.94 6.29 -8.09
N SER A 157 0.69 6.08 -7.69
CA SER A 157 -0.02 4.80 -7.86
C SER A 157 -0.07 4.35 -9.32
N GLN A 158 -0.30 5.27 -10.27
CA GLN A 158 -0.27 4.94 -11.70
C GLN A 158 1.15 4.58 -12.18
N CYS A 159 2.17 5.30 -11.71
CA CYS A 159 3.58 5.04 -12.06
C CYS A 159 4.08 3.66 -11.61
N MET A 160 3.53 3.12 -10.51
CA MET A 160 3.86 1.79 -10.00
C MET A 160 3.08 0.66 -10.69
N CYS A 161 2.17 0.99 -11.62
CA CYS A 161 1.27 0.02 -12.25
C CYS A 161 1.15 0.18 -13.79
N PRO A 162 2.24 0.41 -14.56
CA PRO A 162 2.13 0.63 -16.00
C PRO A 162 1.91 -0.67 -16.80
N GLN A 163 2.11 -1.84 -16.18
CA GLN A 163 2.07 -3.14 -16.86
C GLN A 163 1.41 -4.21 -15.98
N MET A 164 0.87 -5.26 -16.61
CA MET A 164 0.11 -6.32 -15.92
C MET A 164 0.99 -7.11 -14.95
N GLU A 165 2.24 -7.35 -15.29
CA GLU A 165 3.16 -8.07 -14.41
C GLU A 165 3.42 -7.29 -13.11
N GLY A 166 3.60 -5.97 -13.19
CA GLY A 166 3.74 -5.12 -12.01
C GLY A 166 2.50 -5.12 -11.13
N LEU A 167 1.30 -5.22 -11.72
CA LEU A 167 0.05 -5.35 -10.99
C LEU A 167 -0.04 -6.70 -10.24
N ARG A 168 0.39 -7.80 -10.87
CA ARG A 168 0.42 -9.14 -10.25
C ARG A 168 1.43 -9.22 -9.11
N SER A 169 2.65 -8.75 -9.36
CA SER A 169 3.73 -8.75 -8.38
C SER A 169 3.54 -7.69 -7.30
N GLY A 170 2.62 -6.75 -7.51
CA GLY A 170 2.31 -5.62 -6.64
C GLY A 170 3.47 -4.65 -6.47
N CYS A 171 3.43 -3.84 -5.40
CA CYS A 171 4.50 -2.92 -5.06
C CYS A 171 5.03 -3.13 -3.64
N THR A 172 6.25 -2.66 -3.40
CA THR A 172 6.85 -2.57 -2.07
C THR A 172 7.06 -1.11 -1.70
N LEU A 173 6.49 -0.69 -0.56
CA LEU A 173 6.73 0.64 -0.02
C LEU A 173 7.88 0.59 0.98
N ILE A 174 8.84 1.48 0.82
CA ILE A 174 9.99 1.65 1.70
C ILE A 174 9.89 3.03 2.33
N MET A 175 9.75 3.08 3.64
CA MET A 175 9.55 4.29 4.42
C MET A 175 10.83 4.56 5.23
N GLU A 176 11.55 5.62 4.91
CA GLU A 176 12.65 6.15 5.73
C GLU A 176 12.02 6.89 6.92
N CYS A 177 12.29 6.44 8.15
CA CYS A 177 11.61 6.92 9.35
C CYS A 177 12.51 7.77 10.26
N GLY A 178 13.62 8.29 9.75
CA GLY A 178 14.49 9.22 10.46
C GLY A 178 13.71 10.47 10.87
N GLY A 179 13.61 10.72 12.17
CA GLY A 179 12.83 11.87 12.69
C GLY A 179 11.33 11.62 12.87
N VAL A 180 10.86 10.39 12.65
CA VAL A 180 9.48 9.99 13.01
C VAL A 180 9.43 9.66 14.51
N ASP A 181 8.46 10.26 15.20
CA ASP A 181 8.14 9.98 16.59
C ASP A 181 6.64 9.81 16.79
N TRP A 182 6.23 9.55 18.03
CA TRP A 182 4.82 9.29 18.31
C TRP A 182 3.91 10.51 18.17
N LYS A 183 4.45 11.72 18.28
CA LYS A 183 3.68 12.96 18.22
C LYS A 183 3.32 13.30 16.79
N ASN A 184 4.23 13.03 15.87
CA ASN A 184 4.07 13.42 14.47
C ASN A 184 3.44 12.30 13.61
N ALA A 185 3.51 11.03 14.04
CA ALA A 185 2.89 9.90 13.33
C ALA A 185 1.35 9.93 13.31
N GLU A 186 0.69 10.60 14.27
CA GLU A 186 -0.78 10.62 14.36
C GLU A 186 -1.44 11.28 13.14
N CYS A 187 -0.80 12.30 12.55
CA CYS A 187 -1.32 13.02 11.39
C CYS A 187 -1.54 12.10 10.17
N LEU A 188 -0.75 11.01 10.07
CA LEU A 188 -0.89 10.03 8.99
C LEU A 188 -2.23 9.30 9.04
N THR A 189 -2.88 9.21 10.21
CA THR A 189 -4.19 8.56 10.34
C THR A 189 -5.20 9.19 9.38
N HIS A 190 -5.22 10.51 9.28
CA HIS A 190 -6.14 11.22 8.39
C HIS A 190 -5.83 10.91 6.91
N LEU A 191 -4.55 10.95 6.54
CA LEU A 191 -4.13 10.58 5.19
C LEU A 191 -4.53 9.14 4.86
N TRP A 192 -4.29 8.19 5.76
CA TRP A 192 -4.65 6.80 5.53
C TRP A 192 -6.15 6.58 5.48
N LEU A 193 -6.96 7.29 6.27
CA LEU A 193 -8.41 7.20 6.17
C LEU A 193 -8.89 7.60 4.77
N GLU A 194 -8.36 8.69 4.20
CA GLU A 194 -8.68 9.09 2.83
C GLU A 194 -8.24 8.02 1.80
N LEU A 195 -7.04 7.47 1.96
CA LEU A 195 -6.50 6.47 1.02
C LEU A 195 -7.15 5.09 1.14
N SER A 196 -7.59 4.71 2.35
CA SER A 196 -8.12 3.38 2.66
C SER A 196 -9.54 3.14 2.16
N LEU A 197 -10.20 4.15 1.59
CA LEU A 197 -11.54 4.05 0.98
C LEU A 197 -11.58 3.24 -0.33
N GLY A 198 -10.64 2.30 -0.53
CA GLY A 198 -10.66 1.33 -1.63
C GLY A 198 -10.45 1.92 -3.02
N ALA A 199 -10.12 3.21 -3.12
CA ALA A 199 -9.98 3.91 -4.38
C ALA A 199 -8.79 3.39 -5.19
N PHE A 200 -7.66 3.04 -4.57
CA PHE A 200 -6.42 2.76 -5.29
C PHE A 200 -6.22 1.27 -5.61
N PRO A 201 -6.17 0.87 -6.89
CA PRO A 201 -5.89 -0.50 -7.31
C PRO A 201 -4.39 -0.76 -7.32
N VAL A 202 -3.73 -0.46 -6.21
CA VAL A 202 -2.33 -0.78 -5.98
C VAL A 202 -2.30 -1.92 -4.98
N CYS A 203 -1.82 -3.08 -5.43
CA CYS A 203 -1.59 -4.19 -4.54
C CYS A 203 -0.27 -3.96 -3.79
N CYS A 204 -0.34 -3.28 -2.63
CA CYS A 204 0.82 -3.18 -1.76
C CYS A 204 1.12 -4.56 -1.16
N GLN A 205 2.27 -5.13 -1.53
CA GLN A 205 2.71 -6.43 -1.02
C GLN A 205 3.39 -6.27 0.32
N ASP A 206 4.35 -5.35 0.41
CA ASP A 206 5.20 -5.20 1.59
C ASP A 206 5.37 -3.72 1.94
N VAL A 207 5.44 -3.42 3.24
CA VAL A 207 5.77 -2.09 3.76
C VAL A 207 6.94 -2.20 4.72
N TRP A 208 8.01 -1.47 4.44
CA TRP A 208 9.26 -1.54 5.20
C TRP A 208 9.56 -0.19 5.84
N PHE A 209 9.62 -0.14 7.16
CA PHE A 209 9.94 1.07 7.92
C PHE A 209 11.39 1.00 8.41
N TYR A 210 12.27 1.75 7.74
CA TYR A 210 13.70 1.83 8.04
C TYR A 210 14.01 2.92 9.05
N ASN A 211 15.03 2.71 9.88
CA ASN A 211 15.54 3.71 10.82
C ASN A 211 14.50 4.26 11.82
N ALA A 212 13.39 3.54 12.03
CA ALA A 212 12.41 3.91 13.04
C ALA A 212 13.03 3.80 14.45
N THR A 213 12.88 4.87 15.24
CA THR A 213 13.17 4.85 16.68
C THR A 213 12.22 3.88 17.39
N PRO A 214 12.53 3.38 18.61
CA PRO A 214 11.60 2.54 19.37
C PRO A 214 10.22 3.19 19.55
N GLU A 215 10.17 4.50 19.80
CA GLU A 215 8.94 5.27 19.93
C GLU A 215 8.20 5.37 18.59
N GLY A 216 8.89 5.69 17.50
CA GLY A 216 8.32 5.73 16.15
C GLY A 216 7.78 4.37 15.73
N ALA A 217 8.51 3.29 15.99
CA ALA A 217 8.11 1.92 15.71
C ALA A 217 6.77 1.54 16.39
N ASN A 218 6.60 1.92 17.65
CA ASN A 218 5.34 1.71 18.38
C ASN A 218 4.17 2.46 17.71
N SER A 219 4.38 3.71 17.33
CA SER A 219 3.34 4.51 16.67
C SER A 219 2.98 4.00 15.28
N LEU A 220 3.98 3.58 14.49
CA LEU A 220 3.75 2.97 13.18
C LEU A 220 3.02 1.63 13.29
N THR A 221 3.30 0.85 14.35
CA THR A 221 2.55 -0.38 14.64
C THR A 221 1.08 -0.08 14.93
N LEU A 222 0.80 0.91 15.78
CA LEU A 222 -0.56 1.34 16.10
C LEU A 222 -1.29 1.88 14.87
N LEU A 223 -0.61 2.67 14.03
CA LEU A 223 -1.14 3.16 12.77
C LEU A 223 -1.53 2.01 11.84
N GLY A 224 -0.64 1.04 11.69
CA GLY A 224 -0.90 -0.16 10.88
C GLY A 224 -2.09 -0.95 11.40
N ILE A 225 -2.18 -1.20 12.72
CA ILE A 225 -3.31 -1.91 13.33
C ILE A 225 -4.66 -1.24 12.99
N ARG A 226 -4.69 0.09 12.95
CA ARG A 226 -5.91 0.87 12.68
C ARG A 226 -6.24 0.97 11.20
N SER A 227 -5.23 0.98 10.33
CA SER A 227 -5.38 1.44 8.95
C SER A 227 -5.16 0.35 7.91
N PHE A 228 -4.46 -0.74 8.25
CA PHE A 228 -4.06 -1.77 7.30
C PHE A 228 -4.86 -3.06 7.46
N SER A 229 -5.05 -3.77 6.36
CA SER A 229 -5.64 -5.11 6.39
C SER A 229 -4.73 -6.08 7.17
N GLN A 230 -5.31 -7.17 7.68
CA GLN A 230 -4.55 -8.17 8.42
C GLN A 230 -3.41 -8.78 7.56
N GLU A 231 -3.65 -8.95 6.26
CA GLU A 231 -2.67 -9.47 5.30
C GLU A 231 -1.51 -8.50 5.08
N LEU A 232 -1.79 -7.20 4.99
CA LEU A 232 -0.74 -6.19 4.86
C LEU A 232 0.05 -6.04 6.18
N MET A 233 -0.62 -6.11 7.32
CA MET A 233 0.01 -6.11 8.64
C MET A 233 1.01 -7.26 8.83
N GLN A 234 0.72 -8.43 8.27
CA GLN A 234 1.65 -9.58 8.30
C GLN A 234 2.89 -9.37 7.41
N ARG A 235 2.83 -8.42 6.47
CA ARG A 235 3.89 -8.06 5.52
C ARG A 235 4.46 -6.66 5.80
N MET A 236 4.28 -6.22 7.05
CA MET A 236 4.84 -4.98 7.55
C MET A 236 6.10 -5.28 8.36
N TYR A 237 7.20 -4.60 8.01
CA TYR A 237 8.51 -4.78 8.63
C TYR A 237 8.91 -3.47 9.29
N ILE A 238 9.06 -3.45 10.62
CA ILE A 238 9.30 -2.23 11.41
C ILE A 238 10.66 -2.26 12.08
N GLY A 239 11.35 -1.11 12.09
CA GLY A 239 12.68 -0.98 12.66
C GLY A 239 13.70 -1.76 11.84
N CYS A 240 13.52 -1.76 10.52
CA CYS A 240 14.49 -2.37 9.61
C CYS A 240 15.79 -1.56 9.65
N GLN A 241 16.91 -2.27 9.76
CA GLN A 241 18.23 -1.70 9.59
C GLN A 241 18.89 -2.30 8.35
N MET A 242 19.52 -1.43 7.58
CA MET A 242 20.32 -1.82 6.44
C MET A 242 21.75 -2.05 6.90
N GLU A 243 22.17 -3.32 6.99
CA GLU A 243 23.55 -3.67 7.28
C GLU A 243 24.31 -3.81 5.95
N VAL A 244 25.31 -2.95 5.74
CA VAL A 244 26.19 -3.00 4.57
C VAL A 244 27.44 -3.79 4.94
N ASN A 245 27.43 -5.08 4.62
CA ASN A 245 28.56 -5.99 4.84
C ASN A 245 29.36 -6.16 3.55
N GLY A 246 30.21 -5.17 3.25
CA GLY A 246 30.96 -5.12 1.99
C GLY A 246 30.05 -4.79 0.79
N GLN A 247 29.89 -5.72 -0.15
CA GLN A 247 28.97 -5.58 -1.30
C GLN A 247 27.57 -6.12 -1.02
N GLN A 248 27.35 -6.77 0.12
CA GLN A 248 26.07 -7.38 0.46
C GLN A 248 25.29 -6.46 1.40
N VAL A 249 24.04 -6.18 1.03
CA VAL A 249 23.08 -5.49 1.88
C VAL A 249 22.17 -6.53 2.51
N SER A 250 22.16 -6.61 3.83
CA SER A 250 21.23 -7.45 4.59
C SER A 250 20.25 -6.61 5.38
N LEU A 251 19.00 -7.07 5.43
CA LEU A 251 17.93 -6.40 6.15
C LEU A 251 17.67 -7.14 7.45
N ARG A 252 17.88 -6.45 8.56
CA ARG A 252 17.57 -6.98 9.88
C ARG A 252 16.26 -6.37 10.36
N ASN A 253 15.24 -7.21 10.52
CA ASN A 253 13.99 -6.79 11.16
C ASN A 253 14.15 -6.88 12.67
N MET A 254 14.08 -5.75 13.37
CA MET A 254 14.19 -5.69 14.82
C MET A 254 12.88 -6.07 15.52
N PHE A 255 11.74 -5.85 14.85
CA PHE A 255 10.41 -6.02 15.43
C PHE A 255 9.47 -6.70 14.41
N SER A 256 9.28 -8.02 14.54
CA SER A 256 8.24 -8.71 13.78
C SER A 256 7.03 -8.97 14.70
N PRO A 257 5.89 -8.30 14.49
CA PRO A 257 4.72 -8.44 15.37
C PRO A 257 4.01 -9.80 15.24
N THR A 258 4.34 -10.63 14.24
CA THR A 258 3.51 -11.79 13.86
C THR A 258 4.27 -13.08 13.59
N ARG A 259 5.60 -13.13 13.76
CA ARG A 259 6.32 -14.39 13.61
C ARG A 259 6.06 -15.27 14.84
N ARG A 260 4.97 -16.04 14.80
CA ARG A 260 4.82 -17.24 15.64
C ARG A 260 6.11 -18.03 15.51
N GLN A 261 6.80 -18.24 16.62
CA GLN A 261 7.85 -19.24 16.72
C GLN A 261 7.19 -20.58 16.44
N ASP A 262 7.21 -21.02 15.19
CA ASP A 262 7.24 -22.45 14.92
C ASP A 262 8.64 -22.89 15.34
N GLU A 263 8.71 -23.36 16.58
CA GLU A 263 9.89 -23.88 17.25
C GLU A 263 10.45 -25.09 16.50
N SER A 264 11.47 -24.86 15.68
CA SER A 264 12.62 -25.76 15.56
C SER A 264 13.73 -25.03 14.82
N ASP A 265 14.60 -24.34 15.56
CA ASP A 265 16.04 -24.68 15.54
C ASP A 265 16.88 -23.66 16.34
N SER A 266 17.55 -24.23 17.35
CA SER A 266 18.80 -23.82 17.99
C SER A 266 18.87 -22.46 18.72
N ASP A 267 19.01 -22.61 20.04
CA ASP A 267 19.55 -21.68 21.02
C ASP A 267 20.69 -20.79 20.50
N ASN A 268 20.44 -19.48 20.39
CA ASN A 268 21.13 -18.45 21.16
C ASN A 268 20.58 -17.06 20.78
N ASP A 269 20.49 -16.20 21.81
CA ASP A 269 20.00 -14.81 21.81
C ASP A 269 18.49 -14.56 21.77
N VAL A 270 17.84 -14.80 22.93
CA VAL A 270 16.56 -14.17 23.28
C VAL A 270 16.60 -13.68 24.72
N THR A 271 16.71 -12.38 24.92
CA THR A 271 16.22 -11.70 26.14
C THR A 271 15.95 -10.23 25.84
N GLN A 272 14.94 -9.96 25.01
CA GLN A 272 14.20 -8.66 25.03
C GLN A 272 12.90 -8.63 24.21
N GLN A 273 12.54 -9.67 23.44
CA GLN A 273 11.33 -9.67 22.60
C GLN A 273 10.00 -9.98 23.33
N GLY A 274 10.02 -10.48 24.57
CA GLY A 274 8.80 -10.84 25.31
C GLY A 274 7.97 -9.64 25.83
N SER A 275 8.57 -8.45 25.97
CA SER A 275 7.91 -7.28 26.55
C SER A 275 6.99 -6.54 25.57
N LEU A 276 7.30 -6.57 24.27
CA LEU A 276 6.59 -5.77 23.27
C LEU A 276 5.24 -6.41 22.89
N MET A 277 5.19 -7.74 22.77
CA MET A 277 3.94 -8.46 22.46
C MET A 277 2.91 -8.33 23.58
N GLN A 278 3.33 -8.40 24.85
CA GLN A 278 2.44 -8.12 25.98
C GLN A 278 1.93 -6.66 25.98
N THR A 279 2.74 -5.72 25.47
CA THR A 279 2.34 -4.32 25.32
C THR A 279 1.35 -4.14 24.16
N VAL A 280 1.55 -4.82 23.03
CA VAL A 280 0.64 -4.79 21.86
C VAL A 280 -0.69 -5.48 22.17
N GLU A 281 -0.69 -6.63 22.84
CA GLU A 281 -1.92 -7.30 23.31
C GLU A 281 -2.68 -6.43 24.32
N GLY A 282 -1.98 -5.77 25.24
CA GLY A 282 -2.59 -4.81 26.17
C GLY A 282 -3.18 -3.58 25.49
N LEU A 283 -2.53 -3.06 24.44
CA LEU A 283 -3.01 -1.92 23.64
C LEU A 283 -4.22 -2.30 22.76
N LEU A 284 -4.23 -3.51 22.20
CA LEU A 284 -5.37 -4.05 21.46
C LEU A 284 -6.58 -4.23 22.40
N GLU A 285 -6.41 -4.80 23.59
CA GLU A 285 -7.50 -4.91 24.57
C GLU A 285 -8.05 -3.54 25.01
N LEU A 286 -7.20 -2.51 25.11
CA LEU A 286 -7.62 -1.14 25.44
C LEU A 286 -8.39 -0.46 24.30
N CYS A 287 -8.01 -0.70 23.04
CA CYS A 287 -8.73 -0.17 21.88
C CYS A 287 -10.12 -0.82 21.74
N PHE A 288 -10.23 -2.14 21.92
CA PHE A 288 -11.50 -2.85 21.84
C PHE A 288 -12.45 -2.60 23.02
N ARG A 289 -11.94 -2.22 24.19
CA ARG A 289 -12.78 -1.86 25.36
C ARG A 289 -13.38 -0.45 25.27
N ASN A 290 -12.88 0.41 24.39
CA ASN A 290 -13.31 1.80 24.27
C ASN A 290 -14.30 2.07 23.11
N GLU A 291 -14.77 1.05 22.38
CA GLU A 291 -15.85 1.20 21.37
C GLU A 291 -17.25 1.30 22.00
N GLY A 292 -17.36 2.11 23.06
CA GLY A 292 -18.63 2.59 23.60
C GLY A 292 -19.08 3.88 22.92
N GLY A 293 -19.51 3.77 21.66
CA GLY A 293 -20.40 4.75 21.02
C GLY A 293 -19.75 5.86 20.21
N PHE A 294 -19.62 5.63 18.90
CA PHE A 294 -19.75 6.68 17.89
C PHE A 294 -20.92 6.30 16.97
N SER A 295 -22.04 7.00 17.13
CA SER A 295 -23.15 7.04 16.18
C SER A 295 -22.92 8.26 15.29
N LEU A 296 -22.67 8.06 14.00
CA LEU A 296 -22.61 9.14 13.03
C LEU A 296 -24.03 9.63 12.72
N HIS A 297 -24.33 10.84 13.19
CA HIS A 297 -25.27 11.77 12.57
C HIS A 297 -24.48 12.98 12.09
#